data_AF-A0ABD3QBA2-F1
#
_entry.id   AF-A0ABD3QBA2-F1
#
_cell.length_a   1.000
_cell.length_b   1.000
_cell.length_c   1.000
_cell.angle_alpha   90.00
_cell.angle_beta   90.00
_cell.angle_gamma   90.00
#
_symmetry.space_group_name_H-M   'P 1'
#
loop_
_entity.id
_entity.type
_entity.pdbx_description
1 polymer ?
#
loop_
_entity_poly.entity_id
_entity_poly.type
_entity_poly.pdbx_seq_one_letter_code
_entity_poly.pdbx_strand_id
1 'polypeptide(L)'
;MTLETLTETVIPMEFPTEKTKTTNGGDASGRDTLSGEKRPASSGAARVQKDLSEVLQQAEPFALKEDGPLLSSEEGSMLGREDGLLSSEDTCVSINAEFPEQPNNETLPSDDRLENVNKVYKIVQKLTGGLGGMADEGAIYGELTSGSMSKVVNLMIEFTGFCVSSHFIDIGCGWGKPNLHVAQYSGVALNVSVEVVPVHHFLGMTNLNAVLDAAKTNPSIGHKCYFIHADIITVKCLDPFTHVYMFDVGMAAGLLSKIGQLFNKSRSEFLICYHKPMLIIDEFKFDVKLLAQTSTTMSGSGEVHECYVYRRNSDKVISFPFPTITPSKKCQTAVDNCKLDLETLHQQVKKEIINFWKIGRLTRSVAASIFSLGLVLMDLQQNKNIFLPQGVVHLAVAFLLGDKASSVNILISD
;
A
#
# COMPACT_ATOMS: atom_id res chain seq x y z
N MET A 1 -10.93 -43.97 19.84
CA MET A 1 -10.12 -43.90 21.07
C MET A 1 -8.68 -44.18 20.66
N THR A 2 -7.67 -43.35 20.82
CA THR A 2 -7.51 -41.94 21.25
C THR A 2 -6.09 -41.58 20.81
N LEU A 3 -5.91 -40.39 20.25
CA LEU A 3 -4.60 -39.80 19.98
C LEU A 3 -4.12 -39.19 21.29
N GLU A 4 -3.07 -39.74 21.92
CA GLU A 4 -2.44 -39.14 23.10
C GLU A 4 -1.04 -38.62 22.77
N THR A 5 -0.90 -37.30 22.98
CA THR A 5 0.26 -36.59 23.53
C THR A 5 1.60 -36.65 22.79
N LEU A 6 1.83 -35.63 21.95
CA LEU A 6 3.14 -35.01 21.82
C LEU A 6 3.06 -33.58 22.38
N THR A 7 3.51 -33.42 23.61
CA THR A 7 3.79 -32.13 24.23
C THR A 7 5.17 -31.66 23.76
N GLU A 8 5.22 -30.65 22.90
CA GLU A 8 6.46 -29.96 22.55
C GLU A 8 6.91 -29.08 23.73
N THR A 9 8.11 -29.35 24.20
CA THR A 9 8.81 -28.57 25.22
C THR A 9 9.39 -27.34 24.55
N VAL A 10 8.87 -26.16 24.88
CA VAL A 10 9.42 -24.87 24.45
C VAL A 10 10.64 -24.56 25.31
N ILE A 11 11.82 -24.53 24.71
CA ILE A 11 13.05 -24.01 25.32
C ILE A 11 13.03 -22.47 25.17
N PRO A 12 13.07 -21.69 26.27
CA PRO A 12 13.18 -20.24 26.15
C PRO A 12 14.61 -19.84 25.72
N MET A 13 14.71 -19.01 24.69
CA MET A 13 15.92 -18.25 24.38
C MET A 13 16.05 -17.09 25.37
N GLU A 14 17.03 -17.16 26.26
CA GLU A 14 17.44 -16.01 27.08
C GLU A 14 18.35 -15.08 26.26
N PHE A 15 18.03 -13.79 26.26
CA PHE A 15 18.92 -12.74 25.77
C PHE A 15 19.74 -12.16 26.95
N PRO A 16 21.05 -11.92 26.77
CA PRO A 16 21.88 -11.35 27.83
C PRO A 16 21.49 -9.89 28.09
N THR A 17 21.20 -9.57 29.35
CA THR A 17 20.99 -8.20 29.82
C THR A 17 22.33 -7.60 30.27
N GLU A 18 22.72 -6.51 29.63
CA GLU A 18 23.87 -5.70 30.04
C GLU A 18 23.50 -4.90 31.31
N LYS A 19 24.24 -5.16 32.40
CA LYS A 19 24.09 -4.45 33.68
C LYS A 19 24.96 -3.19 33.67
N THR A 20 24.35 -2.02 33.53
CA THR A 20 25.00 -0.75 33.91
C THR A 20 24.84 -0.53 35.42
N LYS A 21 25.96 -0.60 36.15
CA LYS A 21 26.10 -0.18 37.55
C LYS A 21 25.95 1.34 37.67
N THR A 22 25.01 1.80 38.49
CA THR A 22 25.03 3.15 39.06
C THR A 22 25.40 3.06 40.54
N THR A 23 26.54 3.61 40.91
CA THR A 23 26.95 3.85 42.30
C THR A 23 26.42 5.21 42.76
N ASN A 24 25.68 5.21 43.85
CA ASN A 24 25.37 6.40 44.64
C ASN A 24 26.56 6.77 45.54
N GLY A 25 26.80 8.07 45.69
CA GLY A 25 27.61 8.62 46.78
C GLY A 25 27.78 10.13 46.63
N GLY A 26 27.36 10.91 47.65
CA GLY A 26 27.82 12.29 47.82
C GLY A 26 26.76 13.27 48.33
N ASP A 27 26.79 13.51 49.63
CA ASP A 27 26.16 14.62 50.35
C ASP A 27 26.57 16.02 49.84
N ALA A 28 25.70 17.00 50.11
CA ALA A 28 25.98 18.31 50.75
C ALA A 28 25.39 19.55 50.06
N SER A 29 24.48 20.21 50.80
CA SER A 29 24.27 21.66 50.98
C SER A 29 24.75 22.69 49.94
N GLY A 30 23.87 23.63 49.60
CA GLY A 30 24.21 25.07 49.59
C GLY A 30 24.02 25.86 48.28
N ARG A 31 23.04 26.77 48.31
CA ARG A 31 22.96 28.16 47.78
C ARG A 31 23.49 28.59 46.38
N ASP A 32 22.64 29.45 45.80
CA ASP A 32 22.90 30.68 45.03
C ASP A 32 23.22 30.65 43.52
N THR A 33 22.23 31.15 42.77
CA THR A 33 22.22 32.14 41.67
C THR A 33 23.37 32.25 40.64
N LEU A 34 22.92 32.36 39.37
CA LEU A 34 23.38 33.22 38.24
C LEU A 34 23.90 32.55 36.96
N SER A 35 23.38 33.10 35.86
CA SER A 35 23.94 33.29 34.50
C SER A 35 24.31 32.08 33.63
N GLY A 36 23.44 31.82 32.66
CA GLY A 36 23.68 31.95 31.22
C GLY A 36 24.99 31.43 30.62
N GLU A 37 24.89 30.33 29.86
CA GLU A 37 25.69 30.14 28.65
C GLU A 37 24.98 29.19 27.67
N LYS A 38 24.70 29.69 26.45
CA LYS A 38 24.10 28.93 25.35
C LYS A 38 25.15 28.00 24.73
N ARG A 39 24.86 26.70 24.67
CA ARG A 39 25.61 25.75 23.82
C ARG A 39 25.16 25.85 22.36
N PRO A 40 26.07 25.79 21.37
CA PRO A 40 25.71 25.86 19.96
C PRO A 40 25.09 24.55 19.46
N ALA A 41 24.07 24.68 18.63
CA ALA A 41 23.47 23.58 17.87
C ALA A 41 24.46 23.08 16.80
N SER A 42 24.53 21.76 16.66
CA SER A 42 25.42 21.04 15.76
C SER A 42 25.08 21.28 14.28
N SER A 43 26.14 21.49 13.50
CA SER A 43 26.20 21.89 12.09
C SER A 43 25.93 20.77 11.07
N GLY A 44 25.00 19.85 11.36
CA GLY A 44 24.73 18.69 10.49
C GLY A 44 23.82 18.97 9.28
N ALA A 45 22.89 19.92 9.39
CA ALA A 45 21.81 20.09 8.40
C ALA A 45 22.21 20.93 7.17
N ALA A 46 23.21 21.81 7.28
CA ALA A 46 23.60 22.71 6.19
C ALA A 46 24.44 22.03 5.09
N ARG A 47 24.95 20.81 5.33
CA ARG A 47 25.81 20.10 4.38
C ARG A 47 25.05 19.25 3.37
N VAL A 48 23.83 18.79 3.72
CA VAL A 48 22.99 17.97 2.84
C VAL A 48 22.23 18.81 1.80
N GLN A 49 21.99 20.08 2.08
CA GLN A 49 21.23 20.97 1.20
C GLN A 49 22.07 21.53 0.03
N LYS A 50 23.40 21.48 0.12
CA LYS A 50 24.31 21.94 -0.93
C LYS A 50 24.58 20.85 -1.99
N ASP A 51 24.54 19.58 -1.60
CA ASP A 51 24.84 18.47 -2.51
C ASP A 51 23.65 18.11 -3.42
N LEU A 52 22.40 18.42 -3.03
CA LEU A 52 21.22 18.14 -3.85
C LEU A 52 21.01 19.11 -5.02
N SER A 53 21.44 20.38 -4.89
CA SER A 53 21.29 21.38 -5.95
C SER A 53 22.34 21.23 -7.07
N GLU A 54 23.49 20.65 -6.77
CA GLU A 54 24.54 20.35 -7.77
C GLU A 54 24.21 19.10 -8.61
N VAL A 55 23.47 18.13 -8.06
CA VAL A 55 23.02 16.92 -8.78
C VAL A 55 21.87 17.22 -9.76
N LEU A 56 21.02 18.19 -9.46
CA LEU A 56 19.86 18.56 -10.30
C LEU A 56 20.20 19.46 -11.50
N GLN A 57 21.44 19.93 -11.64
CA GLN A 57 21.87 20.78 -12.77
C GLN A 57 22.59 20.01 -13.90
N GLN A 58 22.76 18.68 -13.79
CA GLN A 58 23.50 17.88 -14.78
C GLN A 58 22.64 16.86 -15.56
N ALA A 59 21.33 16.85 -15.38
CA ALA A 59 20.43 15.97 -16.13
C ALA A 59 19.89 16.67 -17.39
N GLU A 60 20.53 16.44 -18.53
CA GLU A 60 19.95 16.74 -19.86
C GLU A 60 18.83 15.73 -20.17
N PRO A 61 17.72 16.16 -20.82
CA PRO A 61 16.58 15.29 -21.07
C PRO A 61 16.87 14.25 -22.16
N PHE A 62 16.65 12.99 -21.81
CA PHE A 62 16.70 11.85 -22.72
C PHE A 62 15.52 11.91 -23.70
N ALA A 63 15.75 12.45 -24.89
CA ALA A 63 14.79 12.42 -25.99
C ALA A 63 14.75 11.03 -26.62
N LEU A 64 13.60 10.35 -26.53
CA LEU A 64 13.33 9.13 -27.29
C LEU A 64 13.14 9.50 -28.77
N LYS A 65 14.05 9.02 -29.63
CA LYS A 65 13.89 9.03 -31.08
C LYS A 65 12.91 7.92 -31.47
N GLU A 66 11.79 8.29 -32.08
CA GLU A 66 10.95 7.36 -32.83
C GLU A 66 11.52 7.22 -34.25
N ASP A 67 12.14 6.07 -34.53
CA ASP A 67 12.47 5.63 -35.88
C ASP A 67 11.76 4.29 -36.13
N GLY A 68 10.76 4.29 -37.02
CA GLY A 68 10.07 3.08 -37.49
C GLY A 68 9.08 3.39 -38.62
N PRO A 69 9.03 2.61 -39.72
CA PRO A 69 8.81 3.15 -41.06
C PRO A 69 7.34 3.31 -41.49
N LEU A 70 7.12 4.33 -42.33
CA LEU A 70 5.92 4.50 -43.16
C LEU A 70 5.69 3.26 -44.04
N LEU A 71 4.52 2.64 -43.89
CA LEU A 71 3.92 1.77 -44.90
C LEU A 71 2.73 2.50 -45.51
N SER A 72 2.90 2.92 -46.76
CA SER A 72 1.86 3.33 -47.67
C SER A 72 1.20 2.10 -48.30
N SER A 73 -0.13 2.00 -48.22
CA SER A 73 -0.91 1.34 -49.25
C SER A 73 -2.29 1.97 -49.32
N GLU A 74 -2.54 2.61 -50.46
CA GLU A 74 -3.85 3.02 -50.93
C GLU A 74 -4.75 1.81 -51.22
N GLU A 75 -6.03 2.13 -51.39
CA GLU A 75 -7.11 1.41 -52.07
C GLU A 75 -8.16 0.72 -51.21
N GLY A 76 -9.42 1.05 -51.51
CA GLY A 76 -10.56 0.18 -51.22
C GLY A 76 -11.80 0.90 -50.70
N SER A 77 -12.44 1.71 -51.54
CA SER A 77 -13.83 2.12 -51.36
C SER A 77 -14.76 0.92 -51.16
N MET A 78 -15.67 0.97 -50.19
CA MET A 78 -17.05 0.52 -50.42
C MET A 78 -18.01 1.16 -49.42
N LEU A 79 -18.96 1.89 -50.00
CA LEU A 79 -20.14 2.45 -49.37
C LEU A 79 -21.06 1.32 -48.90
N GLY A 80 -21.53 1.41 -47.65
CA GLY A 80 -22.60 0.58 -47.10
C GLY A 80 -23.34 1.38 -46.03
N ARG A 81 -24.34 2.14 -46.47
CA ARG A 81 -25.40 2.72 -45.63
C ARG A 81 -26.22 1.58 -45.03
N GLU A 82 -26.38 1.56 -43.72
CA GLU A 82 -27.58 1.02 -43.09
C GLU A 82 -28.03 1.97 -41.98
N ASP A 83 -29.08 2.73 -42.32
CA ASP A 83 -29.86 3.56 -41.40
C ASP A 83 -30.78 2.64 -40.58
N GLY A 84 -30.39 2.36 -39.34
CA GLY A 84 -31.17 1.60 -38.36
C GLY A 84 -31.82 2.52 -37.33
N LEU A 85 -32.99 3.06 -37.69
CA LEU A 85 -33.88 3.85 -36.86
C LEU A 85 -34.40 2.99 -35.68
N LEU A 86 -33.95 3.26 -34.45
CA LEU A 86 -34.56 2.75 -33.22
C LEU A 86 -35.01 3.93 -32.36
N SER A 87 -36.28 4.28 -32.52
CA SER A 87 -37.03 5.14 -31.61
C SER A 87 -37.58 4.27 -30.47
N SER A 88 -37.11 4.49 -29.25
CA SER A 88 -37.89 4.20 -28.06
C SER A 88 -37.63 5.29 -27.04
N GLU A 89 -38.68 6.07 -26.79
CA GLU A 89 -38.77 7.05 -25.71
C GLU A 89 -38.75 6.30 -24.37
N ASP A 90 -37.58 6.17 -23.75
CA ASP A 90 -37.47 5.79 -22.35
C ASP A 90 -37.37 7.06 -21.51
N THR A 91 -38.53 7.48 -21.01
CA THR A 91 -38.70 8.56 -20.05
C THR A 91 -37.94 8.22 -18.77
N CYS A 92 -36.77 8.82 -18.57
CA CYS A 92 -36.00 8.67 -17.36
C CYS A 92 -36.71 9.41 -16.21
N VAL A 93 -37.26 8.66 -15.27
CA VAL A 93 -37.84 9.19 -14.04
C VAL A 93 -36.73 9.85 -13.23
N SER A 94 -36.83 11.16 -13.05
CA SER A 94 -35.97 11.93 -12.14
C SER A 94 -36.19 11.42 -10.71
N ILE A 95 -35.27 10.60 -10.22
CA ILE A 95 -35.24 10.26 -8.79
C ILE A 95 -34.61 11.47 -8.08
N ASN A 96 -35.46 12.41 -7.66
CA ASN A 96 -35.10 13.31 -6.57
C ASN A 96 -34.96 12.45 -5.32
N ALA A 97 -33.81 11.82 -5.13
CA ALA A 97 -33.47 11.19 -3.88
C ALA A 97 -33.22 12.32 -2.87
N GLU A 98 -34.28 12.74 -2.19
CA GLU A 98 -34.14 13.37 -0.88
C GLU A 98 -33.26 12.44 -0.04
N PHE A 99 -32.05 12.91 0.27
CA PHE A 99 -31.13 12.13 1.08
C PHE A 99 -31.76 11.93 2.46
N PRO A 100 -31.85 10.68 2.95
CA PRO A 100 -32.38 10.43 4.27
C PRO A 100 -31.55 11.19 5.30
N GLU A 101 -32.23 11.74 6.32
CA GLU A 101 -31.58 12.29 7.51
C GLU A 101 -30.48 11.34 7.98
N GLN A 102 -29.33 11.90 8.35
CA GLN A 102 -28.14 11.15 8.75
C GLN A 102 -28.57 10.06 9.75
N PRO A 103 -28.40 8.76 9.42
CA PRO A 103 -28.79 7.70 10.34
C PRO A 103 -28.08 7.93 11.66
N ASN A 104 -28.81 7.80 12.77
CA ASN A 104 -28.26 7.87 14.12
C ASN A 104 -26.95 7.07 14.14
N ASN A 105 -25.85 7.82 14.26
CA ASN A 105 -24.51 7.33 13.98
C ASN A 105 -24.12 6.42 15.16
N GLU A 106 -24.53 5.14 15.12
CA GLU A 106 -24.16 4.11 16.09
C GLU A 106 -22.67 3.77 15.93
N THR A 107 -21.83 4.74 16.26
CA THR A 107 -20.40 4.54 16.43
C THR A 107 -20.15 3.98 17.82
N LEU A 108 -19.28 2.99 17.94
CA LEU A 108 -18.72 2.57 19.23
C LEU A 108 -18.28 3.79 20.06
N PRO A 109 -18.43 3.75 21.39
CA PRO A 109 -17.93 4.80 22.28
C PRO A 109 -16.46 5.14 22.00
N SER A 110 -16.08 6.41 22.13
CA SER A 110 -14.73 6.89 21.79
C SER A 110 -13.60 6.10 22.47
N ASP A 111 -13.83 5.70 23.72
CA ASP A 111 -12.79 5.14 24.59
C ASP A 111 -12.49 3.68 24.23
N ASP A 112 -13.54 2.89 23.97
CA ASP A 112 -13.41 1.49 23.51
C ASP A 112 -12.69 1.42 22.14
N ARG A 113 -12.98 2.39 21.25
CA ARG A 113 -12.30 2.48 19.94
C ARG A 113 -10.81 2.71 20.10
N LEU A 114 -10.42 3.68 20.92
CA LEU A 114 -9.02 4.00 21.14
C LEU A 114 -8.27 2.83 21.76
N GLU A 115 -8.90 2.11 22.69
CA GLU A 115 -8.31 0.90 23.28
C GLU A 115 -8.05 -0.18 22.21
N ASN A 116 -9.01 -0.44 21.33
CA ASN A 116 -8.87 -1.43 20.25
C ASN A 116 -7.81 -1.01 19.22
N VAL A 117 -7.78 0.26 18.83
CA VAL A 117 -6.71 0.82 17.97
C VAL A 117 -5.34 0.57 18.61
N ASN A 118 -5.18 0.88 19.89
CA ASN A 118 -3.93 0.65 20.60
C ASN A 118 -3.54 -0.83 20.66
N LYS A 119 -4.50 -1.75 20.87
CA LYS A 119 -4.26 -3.20 20.84
C LYS A 119 -3.77 -3.64 19.46
N VAL A 120 -4.44 -3.22 18.40
CA VAL A 120 -4.07 -3.58 17.01
C VAL A 120 -2.70 -3.03 16.64
N TYR A 121 -2.39 -1.78 16.98
CA TYR A 121 -1.06 -1.22 16.71
C TYR A 121 0.04 -1.93 17.48
N LYS A 122 -0.21 -2.40 18.71
CA LYS A 122 0.75 -3.24 19.46
C LYS A 122 1.00 -4.58 18.76
N ILE A 123 -0.04 -5.22 18.21
CA ILE A 123 0.09 -6.46 17.43
C ILE A 123 0.96 -6.19 16.19
N VAL A 124 0.65 -5.16 15.42
CA VAL A 124 1.40 -4.78 14.21
C VAL A 124 2.85 -4.44 14.56
N GLN A 125 3.09 -3.65 15.61
CA GLN A 125 4.43 -3.25 16.03
C GLN A 125 5.29 -4.45 16.43
N LYS A 126 4.72 -5.45 17.10
CA LYS A 126 5.43 -6.68 17.47
C LYS A 126 5.90 -7.49 16.26
N LEU A 127 5.13 -7.48 15.18
CA LEU A 127 5.40 -8.31 14.00
C LEU A 127 6.25 -7.60 12.95
N THR A 128 5.93 -6.34 12.67
CA THR A 128 6.49 -5.60 11.54
C THR A 128 7.09 -4.25 11.95
N GLY A 129 6.91 -3.80 13.19
CA GLY A 129 7.40 -2.49 13.65
C GLY A 129 8.91 -2.32 13.63
N GLY A 130 9.67 -3.41 13.70
CA GLY A 130 11.13 -3.40 13.62
C GLY A 130 11.70 -3.35 12.19
N LEU A 131 10.87 -3.54 11.17
CA LEU A 131 11.32 -3.60 9.78
C LEU A 131 11.61 -2.21 9.20
N GLY A 132 11.10 -1.13 9.79
CA GLY A 132 11.29 0.24 9.31
C GLY A 132 10.69 0.50 7.92
N GLY A 133 10.85 1.71 7.39
CA GLY A 133 10.37 2.08 6.05
C GLY A 133 11.27 1.58 4.93
N MET A 134 11.71 0.30 4.97
CA MET A 134 12.62 -0.26 3.98
C MET A 134 12.02 -0.09 2.58
N ALA A 135 12.59 0.84 1.82
CA ALA A 135 12.21 1.11 0.44
C ALA A 135 12.73 -0.05 -0.42
N ASP A 136 11.89 -1.06 -0.62
CA ASP A 136 12.12 -2.03 -1.69
C ASP A 136 11.80 -1.32 -3.02
N GLU A 137 12.80 -1.25 -3.91
CA GLU A 137 12.66 -0.84 -5.32
C GLU A 137 11.97 0.52 -5.63
N GLY A 138 12.13 1.52 -4.76
CA GLY A 138 11.90 2.92 -5.14
C GLY A 138 10.50 3.50 -4.85
N ALA A 139 9.58 2.73 -4.26
CA ALA A 139 8.40 3.31 -3.63
C ALA A 139 8.75 3.79 -2.21
N ILE A 140 8.64 5.09 -1.95
CA ILE A 140 8.81 5.64 -0.60
C ILE A 140 7.65 5.14 0.25
N TYR A 141 7.94 4.20 1.17
CA TYR A 141 6.94 3.72 2.10
C TYR A 141 6.77 4.71 3.26
N GLY A 142 5.62 5.36 3.30
CA GLY A 142 5.23 6.25 4.37
C GLY A 142 4.22 5.59 5.32
N GLU A 143 4.58 5.47 6.59
CA GLU A 143 3.63 5.03 7.62
C GLU A 143 3.16 6.19 8.49
N LEU A 144 1.85 6.32 8.70
CA LEU A 144 1.33 7.23 9.71
C LEU A 144 1.50 6.68 11.13
N THR A 145 1.71 7.58 12.08
CA THR A 145 1.46 7.27 13.50
C THR A 145 -0.02 6.95 13.76
N SER A 146 -0.31 6.16 14.80
CA SER A 146 -1.70 5.84 15.19
C SER A 146 -2.52 7.10 15.43
N GLY A 147 -1.96 8.07 16.18
CA GLY A 147 -2.62 9.34 16.46
C GLY A 147 -2.91 10.17 15.20
N SER A 148 -2.02 10.14 14.19
CA SER A 148 -2.27 10.84 12.93
C SER A 148 -3.36 10.17 12.12
N MET A 149 -3.37 8.84 12.04
CA MET A 149 -4.47 8.13 11.38
C MET A 149 -5.81 8.38 12.09
N SER A 150 -5.84 8.45 13.43
CA SER A 150 -7.06 8.82 14.16
C SER A 150 -7.55 10.23 13.81
N LYS A 151 -6.65 11.21 13.62
CA LYS A 151 -7.04 12.55 13.14
C LYS A 151 -7.69 12.50 11.76
N VAL A 152 -7.11 11.72 10.84
CA VAL A 152 -7.65 11.53 9.49
C VAL A 152 -9.03 10.88 9.52
N VAL A 153 -9.21 9.81 10.31
CA VAL A 153 -10.52 9.15 10.45
C VAL A 153 -11.55 10.08 11.08
N ASN A 154 -11.17 10.87 12.10
CA ASN A 154 -12.09 11.84 12.71
C ASN A 154 -12.55 12.91 11.71
N LEU A 155 -11.63 13.42 10.87
CA LEU A 155 -11.97 14.30 9.76
C LEU A 155 -12.95 13.66 8.78
N MET A 156 -12.75 12.39 8.43
CA MET A 156 -13.68 11.67 7.57
C MET A 156 -15.07 11.58 8.21
N ILE A 157 -15.15 11.23 9.50
CA ILE A 157 -16.43 11.18 10.22
C ILE A 157 -17.13 12.54 10.17
N GLU A 158 -16.40 13.62 10.47
CA GLU A 158 -16.94 14.97 10.58
C GLU A 158 -17.38 15.55 9.22
N PHE A 159 -16.56 15.40 8.17
CA PHE A 159 -16.77 16.12 6.90
C PHE A 159 -17.41 15.27 5.80
N THR A 160 -17.41 13.95 5.93
CA THR A 160 -17.90 13.03 4.87
C THR A 160 -19.06 12.15 5.31
N GLY A 161 -19.43 12.17 6.60
CA GLY A 161 -20.42 11.23 7.14
C GLY A 161 -19.90 9.80 7.14
N PHE A 162 -18.59 9.60 7.26
CA PHE A 162 -17.97 8.29 7.32
C PHE A 162 -18.56 7.49 8.49
N CYS A 163 -19.23 6.38 8.16
CA CYS A 163 -20.12 5.68 9.09
C CYS A 163 -20.28 4.20 8.74
N VAL A 164 -21.30 3.56 9.32
CA VAL A 164 -21.50 2.10 9.22
C VAL A 164 -21.79 1.57 7.83
N SER A 165 -22.32 2.42 6.95
CA SER A 165 -22.64 2.09 5.56
C SER A 165 -21.51 2.41 4.58
N SER A 166 -20.40 2.98 5.06
CA SER A 166 -19.30 3.42 4.21
C SER A 166 -18.51 2.25 3.63
N HIS A 167 -18.06 2.40 2.38
CA HIS A 167 -17.21 1.44 1.69
C HIS A 167 -15.84 2.09 1.46
N PHE A 168 -14.82 1.59 2.12
CA PHE A 168 -13.47 2.17 2.16
C PHE A 168 -12.49 1.33 1.34
N ILE A 169 -11.68 2.01 0.52
CA ILE A 169 -10.53 1.43 -0.17
C ILE A 169 -9.25 2.21 0.15
N ASP A 170 -8.17 1.48 0.44
CA ASP A 170 -6.80 2.00 0.56
C ASP A 170 -5.99 1.58 -0.67
N ILE A 171 -5.46 2.55 -1.42
CA ILE A 171 -4.60 2.33 -2.58
C ILE A 171 -3.14 2.50 -2.15
N GLY A 172 -2.35 1.44 -2.25
CA GLY A 172 -0.96 1.42 -1.78
C GLY A 172 -0.87 1.22 -0.26
N CYS A 173 -1.56 0.21 0.26
CA CYS A 173 -1.76 0.07 1.71
C CYS A 173 -0.50 -0.32 2.50
N GLY A 174 0.58 -0.70 1.82
CA GLY A 174 1.76 -1.28 2.44
C GLY A 174 1.38 -2.48 3.29
N TRP A 175 1.67 -2.40 4.59
CA TRP A 175 1.39 -3.48 5.54
C TRP A 175 0.02 -3.36 6.23
N GLY A 176 -0.90 -2.58 5.66
CA GLY A 176 -2.34 -2.58 5.97
C GLY A 176 -2.75 -1.76 7.19
N LYS A 177 -1.87 -0.92 7.76
CA LYS A 177 -2.17 -0.13 8.95
C LYS A 177 -3.44 0.74 8.83
N PRO A 178 -3.66 1.51 7.74
CA PRO A 178 -4.88 2.32 7.60
C PRO A 178 -6.16 1.48 7.68
N ASN A 179 -6.23 0.36 6.96
CA ASN A 179 -7.41 -0.50 6.97
C ASN A 179 -7.61 -1.24 8.30
N LEU A 180 -6.53 -1.71 8.94
CA LEU A 180 -6.61 -2.30 10.28
C LEU A 180 -7.09 -1.28 11.32
N HIS A 181 -6.65 -0.02 11.19
CA HIS A 181 -7.11 1.10 12.00
C HIS A 181 -8.60 1.35 11.78
N VAL A 182 -9.02 1.55 10.53
CA VAL A 182 -10.42 1.78 10.14
C VAL A 182 -11.32 0.62 10.59
N ALA A 183 -10.84 -0.63 10.56
CA ALA A 183 -11.61 -1.78 11.03
C ALA A 183 -11.95 -1.71 12.53
N GLN A 184 -11.20 -0.97 13.34
CA GLN A 184 -11.50 -0.79 14.78
C GLN A 184 -12.60 0.23 15.03
N TYR A 185 -12.91 1.04 14.03
CA TYR A 185 -14.08 1.90 14.06
C TYR A 185 -15.22 1.03 13.55
N SER A 186 -16.29 0.86 14.34
CA SER A 186 -17.46 0.02 14.00
C SER A 186 -18.19 0.42 12.71
N GLY A 187 -17.69 1.44 12.01
CA GLY A 187 -18.18 2.02 10.78
C GLY A 187 -18.14 1.04 9.61
N VAL A 188 -17.15 1.07 8.77
CA VAL A 188 -17.31 0.65 7.37
C VAL A 188 -17.95 -0.73 7.09
N ALA A 189 -18.94 -0.74 6.20
CA ALA A 189 -19.57 -1.95 5.66
C ALA A 189 -18.59 -2.78 4.82
N LEU A 190 -17.63 -2.11 4.17
CA LEU A 190 -16.61 -2.73 3.34
C LEU A 190 -15.28 -2.01 3.53
N ASN A 191 -14.19 -2.76 3.67
CA ASN A 191 -12.85 -2.24 3.90
C ASN A 191 -11.82 -3.07 3.11
N VAL A 192 -11.34 -2.54 1.99
CA VAL A 192 -10.43 -3.27 1.10
C VAL A 192 -9.13 -2.50 0.91
N SER A 193 -8.04 -3.22 0.72
CA SER A 193 -6.76 -2.62 0.37
C SER A 193 -6.19 -3.20 -0.89
N VAL A 194 -5.50 -2.37 -1.67
CA VAL A 194 -4.75 -2.78 -2.85
C VAL A 194 -3.28 -2.47 -2.65
N GLU A 195 -2.41 -3.45 -2.89
CA GLU A 195 -0.97 -3.31 -2.86
C GLU A 195 -0.35 -4.00 -4.08
N VAL A 196 0.60 -3.33 -4.72
CA VAL A 196 1.31 -3.83 -5.89
C VAL A 196 2.60 -4.54 -5.51
N VAL A 197 3.26 -4.11 -4.43
CA VAL A 197 4.51 -4.67 -3.95
C VAL A 197 4.24 -5.98 -3.20
N PRO A 198 4.68 -7.15 -3.72
CA PRO A 198 4.30 -8.45 -3.15
C PRO A 198 4.72 -8.64 -1.69
N VAL A 199 5.91 -8.15 -1.32
CA VAL A 199 6.42 -8.28 0.05
C VAL A 199 5.60 -7.44 1.03
N HIS A 200 5.17 -6.23 0.63
CA HIS A 200 4.31 -5.39 1.46
C HIS A 200 2.93 -6.02 1.66
N HIS A 201 2.33 -6.54 0.59
CA HIS A 201 1.06 -7.27 0.67
C HIS A 201 1.16 -8.46 1.63
N PHE A 202 2.22 -9.25 1.52
CA PHE A 202 2.46 -10.40 2.39
C PHE A 202 2.60 -10.00 3.88
N LEU A 203 3.35 -8.92 4.18
CA LEU A 203 3.47 -8.38 5.53
C LEU A 203 2.12 -7.87 6.06
N GLY A 204 1.33 -7.22 5.20
CA GLY A 204 -0.05 -6.84 5.51
C GLY A 204 -0.92 -8.05 5.86
N MET A 205 -0.90 -9.10 5.04
CA MET A 205 -1.65 -10.33 5.31
C MET A 205 -1.22 -10.99 6.63
N THR A 206 0.07 -10.95 6.95
CA THR A 206 0.60 -11.44 8.23
C THR A 206 0.06 -10.63 9.43
N ASN A 207 0.02 -9.30 9.31
CA ASN A 207 -0.59 -8.45 10.33
C ASN A 207 -2.09 -8.74 10.49
N LEU A 208 -2.82 -8.87 9.37
CA LEU A 208 -4.24 -9.23 9.38
C LEU A 208 -4.49 -10.58 10.06
N ASN A 209 -3.67 -11.59 9.75
CA ASN A 209 -3.76 -12.91 10.40
C ASN A 209 -3.67 -12.79 11.93
N ALA A 210 -2.70 -12.01 12.43
CA ALA A 210 -2.51 -11.85 13.87
C ALA A 210 -3.65 -11.06 14.53
N VAL A 211 -4.24 -10.09 13.82
CA VAL A 211 -5.45 -9.38 14.28
C VAL A 211 -6.64 -10.33 14.33
N LEU A 212 -6.80 -11.22 13.34
CA LEU A 212 -7.84 -12.25 13.32
C LEU A 212 -7.65 -13.28 14.46
N ASP A 213 -6.43 -13.70 14.74
CA ASP A 213 -6.10 -14.51 15.92
C ASP A 213 -6.51 -13.80 17.23
N ALA A 214 -6.22 -12.51 17.36
CA ALA A 214 -6.62 -11.74 18.53
C ALA A 214 -8.16 -11.60 18.65
N ALA A 215 -8.84 -11.36 17.53
CA ALA A 215 -10.30 -11.23 17.46
C ALA A 215 -11.05 -12.50 17.90
N LYS A 216 -10.45 -13.69 17.73
CA LYS A 216 -11.02 -14.95 18.24
C LYS A 216 -11.17 -14.95 19.76
N THR A 217 -10.24 -14.31 20.46
CA THR A 217 -10.24 -14.24 21.93
C THR A 217 -10.88 -12.97 22.46
N ASN A 218 -10.98 -11.93 21.62
CA ASN A 218 -11.57 -10.65 21.96
C ASN A 218 -12.50 -10.17 20.83
N PRO A 219 -13.81 -10.45 20.90
CA PRO A 219 -14.77 -10.06 19.88
C PRO A 219 -14.89 -8.54 19.64
N SER A 220 -14.38 -7.70 20.54
CA SER A 220 -14.37 -6.24 20.33
C SER A 220 -13.37 -5.81 19.25
N ILE A 221 -12.38 -6.64 18.90
CA ILE A 221 -11.40 -6.33 17.86
C ILE A 221 -12.07 -6.46 16.49
N GLY A 222 -12.17 -5.32 15.81
CA GLY A 222 -12.71 -5.27 14.46
C GLY A 222 -11.73 -5.87 13.47
N HIS A 223 -12.26 -6.64 12.53
CA HIS A 223 -11.44 -7.44 11.61
C HIS A 223 -12.04 -7.53 10.20
N LYS A 224 -13.11 -6.77 9.93
CA LYS A 224 -13.80 -6.74 8.64
C LYS A 224 -12.97 -5.96 7.61
N CYS A 225 -11.86 -6.53 7.17
CA CYS A 225 -11.05 -5.99 6.09
C CYS A 225 -10.30 -7.10 5.34
N TYR A 226 -9.89 -6.81 4.10
CA TYR A 226 -9.13 -7.76 3.30
C TYR A 226 -8.16 -7.06 2.33
N PHE A 227 -6.98 -7.64 2.13
CA PHE A 227 -5.90 -7.06 1.32
C PHE A 227 -5.69 -7.86 0.05
N ILE A 228 -5.61 -7.19 -1.10
CA ILE A 228 -5.33 -7.83 -2.38
C ILE A 228 -4.00 -7.38 -2.98
N HIS A 229 -3.28 -8.35 -3.54
CA HIS A 229 -2.12 -8.12 -4.37
C HIS A 229 -2.58 -7.84 -5.81
N ALA A 230 -2.60 -6.57 -6.18
CA ALA A 230 -3.02 -6.12 -7.50
C ALA A 230 -2.42 -4.75 -7.83
N ASP A 231 -2.25 -4.50 -9.13
CA ASP A 231 -2.00 -3.16 -9.63
C ASP A 231 -3.34 -2.44 -9.79
N ILE A 232 -3.49 -1.31 -9.11
CA ILE A 232 -4.73 -0.53 -9.13
C ILE A 232 -5.12 -0.09 -10.54
N ILE A 233 -4.17 0.13 -11.45
CA ILE A 233 -4.49 0.56 -12.82
C ILE A 233 -5.22 -0.52 -13.63
N THR A 234 -5.20 -1.78 -13.17
CA THR A 234 -5.88 -2.90 -13.82
C THR A 234 -7.37 -2.99 -13.49
N VAL A 235 -7.86 -2.20 -12.52
CA VAL A 235 -9.28 -2.15 -12.18
C VAL A 235 -10.01 -1.24 -13.18
N LYS A 236 -11.28 -1.55 -13.46
CA LYS A 236 -12.09 -0.73 -14.39
C LYS A 236 -12.59 0.56 -13.75
N CYS A 237 -12.89 0.49 -12.45
CA CYS A 237 -13.38 1.60 -11.63
C CYS A 237 -13.19 1.26 -10.14
N LEU A 238 -13.41 2.24 -9.28
CA LEU A 238 -13.35 2.10 -7.82
C LEU A 238 -14.72 1.77 -7.18
N ASP A 239 -15.67 1.25 -7.93
CA ASP A 239 -16.91 0.75 -7.33
C ASP A 239 -16.67 -0.56 -6.56
N PRO A 240 -17.35 -0.79 -5.42
CA PRO A 240 -18.45 0.01 -4.84
C PRO A 240 -18.00 1.00 -3.75
N PHE A 241 -16.75 1.48 -3.77
CA PHE A 241 -16.17 2.26 -2.67
C PHE A 241 -16.67 3.71 -2.64
N THR A 242 -17.13 4.16 -1.48
CA THR A 242 -17.55 5.55 -1.24
C THR A 242 -16.38 6.45 -0.84
N HIS A 243 -15.38 5.90 -0.13
CA HIS A 243 -14.20 6.61 0.34
C HIS A 243 -12.93 5.96 -0.24
N VAL A 244 -12.14 6.75 -0.93
CA VAL A 244 -10.85 6.36 -1.49
C VAL A 244 -9.75 7.04 -0.70
N TYR A 245 -8.92 6.25 -0.03
CA TYR A 245 -7.75 6.72 0.70
C TYR A 245 -6.47 6.29 -0.03
N MET A 246 -5.48 7.17 -0.05
CA MET A 246 -4.14 6.85 -0.54
C MET A 246 -3.10 7.72 0.16
N PHE A 247 -1.98 7.13 0.57
CA PHE A 247 -0.77 7.89 0.92
C PHE A 247 0.10 8.06 -0.33
N ASP A 248 -0.07 9.18 -1.02
CA ASP A 248 0.36 9.38 -2.41
C ASP A 248 1.61 10.26 -2.59
N VAL A 249 2.28 10.63 -1.49
CA VAL A 249 3.48 11.48 -1.52
C VAL A 249 4.56 10.94 -2.46
N GLY A 250 4.77 9.62 -2.46
CA GLY A 250 5.78 8.94 -3.30
C GLY A 250 5.24 8.33 -4.60
N MET A 251 3.96 8.56 -4.95
CA MET A 251 3.37 7.96 -6.15
C MET A 251 3.77 8.73 -7.42
N ALA A 252 4.08 7.99 -8.50
CA ALA A 252 4.41 8.59 -9.78
C ALA A 252 3.22 9.38 -10.37
N ALA A 253 3.48 10.53 -10.99
CA ALA A 253 2.44 11.40 -11.58
C ALA A 253 1.52 10.65 -12.56
N GLY A 254 2.09 9.81 -13.43
CA GLY A 254 1.30 9.01 -14.38
C GLY A 254 0.37 7.99 -13.71
N LEU A 255 0.73 7.48 -12.53
CA LEU A 255 -0.16 6.64 -11.72
C LEU A 255 -1.29 7.48 -11.14
N LEU A 256 -1.00 8.66 -10.59
CA LEU A 256 -2.01 9.55 -10.02
C LEU A 256 -3.01 10.04 -11.07
N SER A 257 -2.57 10.38 -12.28
CA SER A 257 -3.48 10.70 -13.40
C SER A 257 -4.40 9.54 -13.74
N LYS A 258 -3.92 8.28 -13.71
CA LYS A 258 -4.76 7.10 -13.95
C LYS A 258 -5.75 6.87 -12.81
N ILE A 259 -5.34 7.04 -11.55
CA ILE A 259 -6.24 6.95 -10.40
C ILE A 259 -7.32 8.04 -10.48
N GLY A 260 -6.99 9.26 -10.89
CA GLY A 260 -7.95 10.33 -11.14
C GLY A 260 -9.03 9.95 -12.16
N GLN A 261 -8.63 9.30 -13.26
CA GLN A 261 -9.59 8.76 -14.24
C GLN A 261 -10.47 7.65 -13.66
N LEU A 262 -9.90 6.74 -12.85
CA LEU A 262 -10.65 5.66 -12.20
C LEU A 262 -11.64 6.20 -11.18
N PHE A 263 -11.24 7.20 -10.39
CA PHE A 263 -12.10 7.91 -9.47
C PHE A 263 -13.23 8.58 -10.23
N ASN A 264 -12.94 9.40 -11.24
CA ASN A 264 -13.99 10.13 -11.97
C ASN A 264 -15.02 9.19 -12.63
N LYS A 265 -14.61 7.98 -13.02
CA LYS A 265 -15.50 6.93 -13.58
C LYS A 265 -16.29 6.15 -12.53
N SER A 266 -15.89 6.18 -11.26
CA SER A 266 -16.59 5.47 -10.18
C SER A 266 -17.70 6.33 -9.55
N ARG A 267 -18.46 5.70 -8.66
CA ARG A 267 -19.42 6.36 -7.75
C ARG A 267 -18.77 6.80 -6.44
N SER A 268 -17.44 6.76 -6.34
CA SER A 268 -16.73 7.19 -5.14
C SER A 268 -16.96 8.67 -4.88
N GLU A 269 -17.41 9.01 -3.68
CA GLU A 269 -17.79 10.38 -3.36
C GLU A 269 -16.63 11.15 -2.71
N PHE A 270 -15.77 10.46 -1.98
CA PHE A 270 -14.73 11.10 -1.17
C PHE A 270 -13.34 10.59 -1.52
N LEU A 271 -12.39 11.52 -1.59
CA LEU A 271 -10.98 11.25 -1.78
C LEU A 271 -10.20 11.79 -0.58
N ILE A 272 -9.31 10.97 -0.03
CA ILE A 272 -8.42 11.31 1.07
C ILE A 272 -6.98 11.05 0.61
N CYS A 273 -6.17 12.09 0.54
CA CYS A 273 -4.81 12.02 -0.01
C CYS A 273 -3.91 13.13 0.54
N TYR A 274 -2.65 13.18 0.12
CA TYR A 274 -1.60 14.04 0.68
C TYR A 274 -1.08 15.09 -0.32
N HIS A 275 -1.74 15.23 -1.48
CA HIS A 275 -1.49 16.30 -2.43
C HIS A 275 -2.49 17.45 -2.31
N LYS A 276 -1.97 18.66 -2.52
CA LYS A 276 -2.73 19.92 -2.47
C LYS A 276 -3.76 20.03 -3.62
N PRO A 277 -4.79 20.89 -3.47
CA PRO A 277 -5.83 21.06 -4.49
C PRO A 277 -5.29 21.34 -5.89
N MET A 278 -4.23 22.16 -6.01
CA MET A 278 -3.61 22.47 -7.31
C MET A 278 -3.18 21.20 -8.06
N LEU A 279 -2.52 20.25 -7.39
CA LEU A 279 -2.09 19.01 -8.03
C LEU A 279 -3.27 18.06 -8.28
N ILE A 280 -4.13 17.87 -7.27
CA ILE A 280 -5.26 16.93 -7.36
C ILE A 280 -6.27 17.36 -8.43
N ILE A 281 -6.64 18.63 -8.46
CA ILE A 281 -7.70 19.16 -9.33
C ILE A 281 -7.11 19.57 -10.69
N ASP A 282 -6.04 20.37 -10.70
CA ASP A 282 -5.57 20.98 -11.95
C ASP A 282 -4.62 20.07 -12.72
N GLU A 283 -3.80 19.26 -12.05
CA GLU A 283 -2.82 18.39 -12.74
C GLU A 283 -3.37 16.99 -12.97
N PHE A 284 -3.80 16.31 -11.90
CA PHE A 284 -4.29 14.93 -11.96
C PHE A 284 -5.77 14.80 -12.31
N LYS A 285 -6.46 15.94 -12.48
CA LYS A 285 -7.83 16.04 -13.00
C LYS A 285 -8.88 15.27 -12.19
N PHE A 286 -8.70 15.12 -10.88
CA PHE A 286 -9.77 14.61 -10.02
C PHE A 286 -10.93 15.61 -10.00
N ASP A 287 -12.15 15.13 -10.21
CA ASP A 287 -13.35 15.97 -10.22
C ASP A 287 -13.92 16.17 -8.82
N VAL A 288 -13.18 16.93 -8.02
CA VAL A 288 -13.43 17.11 -6.59
C VAL A 288 -13.27 18.57 -6.15
N LYS A 289 -13.76 18.86 -4.94
CA LYS A 289 -13.52 20.10 -4.19
C LYS A 289 -13.01 19.77 -2.79
N LEU A 290 -12.13 20.62 -2.27
CA LEU A 290 -11.57 20.46 -0.93
C LEU A 290 -12.66 20.67 0.14
N LEU A 291 -12.70 19.79 1.15
CA LEU A 291 -13.55 19.94 2.33
C LEU A 291 -12.75 20.36 3.56
N ALA A 292 -11.66 19.65 3.84
CA ALA A 292 -10.89 19.84 5.06
C ALA A 292 -9.46 19.33 4.91
N GLN A 293 -8.59 19.66 5.85
CA GLN A 293 -7.22 19.18 5.91
C GLN A 293 -6.72 19.06 7.36
N THR A 294 -5.72 18.20 7.59
CA THR A 294 -5.01 18.13 8.87
C THR A 294 -3.55 17.78 8.69
N SER A 295 -2.74 18.22 9.64
CA SER A 295 -1.35 17.83 9.76
C SER A 295 -1.20 16.43 10.35
N THR A 296 -0.40 15.61 9.69
CA THR A 296 -0.10 14.22 10.06
C THR A 296 1.40 14.02 10.25
N THR A 297 1.76 13.07 11.11
CA THR A 297 3.16 12.74 11.41
C THR A 297 3.45 11.29 11.08
N MET A 298 4.56 11.08 10.39
CA MET A 298 5.05 9.77 9.97
C MET A 298 5.70 9.00 11.11
N SER A 299 5.45 7.70 11.17
CA SER A 299 6.12 6.76 12.07
C SER A 299 7.58 6.59 11.63
N GLY A 300 8.50 6.53 12.59
CA GLY A 300 9.93 6.40 12.34
C GLY A 300 10.61 7.73 11.98
N SER A 301 10.22 8.39 10.89
CA SER A 301 10.90 9.61 10.42
C SER A 301 10.50 10.88 11.16
N GLY A 302 9.27 10.94 11.71
CA GLY A 302 8.71 12.16 12.29
C GLY A 302 8.41 13.26 11.26
N GLU A 303 8.53 12.96 9.96
CA GLU A 303 8.16 13.88 8.89
C GLU A 303 6.68 14.25 9.00
N VAL A 304 6.35 15.48 8.62
CA VAL A 304 5.01 16.03 8.71
C VAL A 304 4.45 16.24 7.31
N HIS A 305 3.29 15.64 7.04
CA HIS A 305 2.55 15.79 5.79
C HIS A 305 1.15 16.31 6.07
N GLU A 306 0.61 17.12 5.16
CA GLU A 306 -0.80 17.53 5.22
C GLU A 306 -1.67 16.51 4.50
N CYS A 307 -2.66 15.97 5.21
CA CYS A 307 -3.71 15.15 4.64
C CYS A 307 -4.89 16.05 4.24
N TYR A 308 -5.43 15.85 3.06
CA TYR A 308 -6.54 16.58 2.48
C TYR A 308 -7.74 15.65 2.28
N VAL A 309 -8.93 16.13 2.64
CA VAL A 309 -10.21 15.45 2.42
C VAL A 309 -10.99 16.22 1.36
N TYR A 310 -11.34 15.54 0.29
CA TYR A 310 -12.08 16.09 -0.85
C TYR A 310 -13.42 15.39 -1.03
N ARG A 311 -14.37 16.11 -1.64
CA ARG A 311 -15.66 15.58 -2.10
C ARG A 311 -15.78 15.75 -3.60
N ARG A 312 -16.37 14.78 -4.28
CA ARG A 312 -16.74 14.87 -5.69
C ARG A 312 -17.61 16.11 -5.96
N ASN A 313 -17.40 16.74 -7.10
CA ASN A 313 -18.33 17.75 -7.60
C ASN A 313 -19.62 17.05 -8.08
N SER A 314 -20.71 17.23 -7.34
CA SER A 314 -22.03 16.63 -7.60
C SER A 314 -22.70 17.12 -8.88
N ASP A 315 -22.19 18.20 -9.48
CA ASP A 315 -22.82 18.89 -10.61
C ASP A 315 -22.74 18.07 -11.91
N LYS A 316 -21.85 17.09 -11.96
CA LYS A 316 -21.88 16.05 -12.98
C LYS A 316 -22.72 14.90 -12.46
N VAL A 317 -24.04 15.00 -12.64
CA VAL A 317 -24.90 13.81 -12.61
C VAL A 317 -24.29 12.84 -13.61
N ILE A 318 -23.71 11.73 -13.11
CA ILE A 318 -23.24 10.66 -13.98
C ILE A 318 -24.49 9.97 -14.52
N SER A 319 -25.10 10.59 -15.53
CA SER A 319 -26.27 10.09 -16.26
C SER A 319 -25.79 9.02 -17.22
N PHE A 320 -25.49 7.85 -16.68
CA PHE A 320 -25.25 6.68 -17.51
C PHE A 320 -26.11 5.53 -16.98
N PRO A 321 -26.80 4.78 -17.86
CA PRO A 321 -27.12 3.42 -17.54
C PRO A 321 -25.78 2.69 -17.47
N PHE A 322 -25.11 2.71 -16.32
CA PHE A 322 -23.95 1.87 -16.16
C PHE A 322 -24.45 0.42 -16.30
N PRO A 323 -24.01 -0.36 -17.29
CA PRO A 323 -24.06 -1.80 -17.11
C PRO A 323 -23.32 -2.05 -15.81
N THR A 324 -23.98 -2.69 -14.83
CA THR A 324 -23.46 -2.94 -13.48
C THR A 324 -21.97 -3.23 -13.60
N ILE A 325 -21.10 -2.22 -13.34
CA ILE A 325 -19.69 -2.37 -13.66
C ILE A 325 -19.21 -3.41 -12.66
N THR A 326 -19.06 -4.62 -13.17
CA THR A 326 -18.64 -5.74 -12.35
C THR A 326 -17.22 -5.41 -11.92
N PRO A 327 -16.94 -5.34 -10.60
CA PRO A 327 -15.59 -5.14 -10.12
C PRO A 327 -14.64 -6.13 -10.79
N SER A 328 -13.34 -5.80 -10.86
CA SER A 328 -12.37 -6.80 -11.30
C SER A 328 -12.56 -8.08 -10.48
N LYS A 329 -12.33 -9.26 -11.06
CA LYS A 329 -12.51 -10.53 -10.34
C LYS A 329 -11.78 -10.51 -8.99
N LYS A 330 -10.58 -9.91 -8.93
CA LYS A 330 -9.80 -9.72 -7.69
C LYS A 330 -10.48 -8.78 -6.70
N CYS A 331 -10.98 -7.62 -7.13
CA CYS A 331 -11.73 -6.71 -6.29
C CYS A 331 -13.00 -7.38 -5.75
N GLN A 332 -13.73 -8.10 -6.59
CA GLN A 332 -14.93 -8.82 -6.17
C GLN A 332 -14.61 -9.87 -5.12
N THR A 333 -13.55 -10.66 -5.32
CA THR A 333 -13.07 -11.62 -4.31
C THR A 333 -12.71 -10.93 -2.99
N ALA A 334 -12.09 -9.75 -3.03
CA ALA A 334 -11.81 -8.97 -1.81
C ALA A 334 -13.10 -8.56 -1.09
N VAL A 335 -14.08 -8.06 -1.85
CA VAL A 335 -15.40 -7.69 -1.32
C VAL A 335 -16.11 -8.88 -0.68
N ASP A 336 -16.07 -10.04 -1.34
CA ASP A 336 -16.69 -11.25 -0.84
C ASP A 336 -15.97 -11.74 0.43
N ASN A 337 -14.64 -11.66 0.47
CA ASN A 337 -13.86 -12.03 1.65
C ASN A 337 -14.17 -11.13 2.86
N CYS A 338 -14.40 -9.83 2.67
CA CYS A 338 -14.80 -8.94 3.76
C CYS A 338 -16.16 -9.29 4.38
N LYS A 339 -16.98 -10.10 3.70
CA LYS A 339 -18.30 -10.55 4.19
C LYS A 339 -18.25 -11.91 4.88
N LEU A 340 -17.11 -12.61 4.83
CA LEU A 340 -16.94 -13.89 5.50
C LEU A 340 -17.00 -13.71 7.02
N ASP A 341 -17.41 -14.77 7.72
CA ASP A 341 -17.27 -14.84 9.16
C ASP A 341 -15.77 -14.92 9.56
N LEU A 342 -15.50 -14.63 10.83
CA LEU A 342 -14.14 -14.57 11.38
C LEU A 342 -13.32 -15.84 11.10
N GLU A 343 -13.90 -17.04 11.26
CA GLU A 343 -13.16 -18.28 11.09
C GLU A 343 -12.82 -18.49 9.61
N THR A 344 -13.81 -18.35 8.73
CA THR A 344 -13.62 -18.54 7.30
C THR A 344 -12.65 -17.51 6.70
N LEU A 345 -12.76 -16.24 7.10
CA LEU A 345 -11.83 -15.18 6.70
C LEU A 345 -10.40 -15.51 7.14
N HIS A 346 -10.22 -15.96 8.36
CA HIS A 346 -8.92 -16.32 8.90
C HIS A 346 -8.30 -17.53 8.20
N GLN A 347 -9.07 -18.56 7.88
CA GLN A 347 -8.57 -19.68 7.06
C GLN A 347 -8.16 -19.21 5.66
N GLN A 348 -8.93 -18.31 5.06
CA GLN A 348 -8.61 -17.73 3.75
C GLN A 348 -7.32 -16.90 3.81
N VAL A 349 -7.11 -16.07 4.84
CA VAL A 349 -5.87 -15.32 5.06
C VAL A 349 -4.67 -16.26 5.26
N LYS A 350 -4.80 -17.31 6.08
CA LYS A 350 -3.76 -18.33 6.28
C LYS A 350 -3.39 -19.02 4.98
N LYS A 351 -4.38 -19.38 4.17
CA LYS A 351 -4.18 -20.00 2.86
C LYS A 351 -3.36 -19.10 1.93
N GLU A 352 -3.68 -17.80 1.86
CA GLU A 352 -2.90 -16.85 1.05
C GLU A 352 -1.45 -16.73 1.53
N ILE A 353 -1.23 -16.61 2.85
CA ILE A 353 0.11 -16.58 3.44
C ILE A 353 0.90 -17.84 3.07
N ILE A 354 0.29 -19.03 3.23
CA ILE A 354 0.93 -20.31 2.90
C ILE A 354 1.24 -20.40 1.40
N ASN A 355 0.33 -19.94 0.53
CA ASN A 355 0.54 -19.93 -0.91
C ASN A 355 1.74 -19.06 -1.29
N PHE A 356 1.86 -17.87 -0.68
CA PHE A 356 3.02 -17.00 -0.87
C PHE A 356 4.34 -17.70 -0.47
N TRP A 357 4.36 -18.37 0.69
CA TRP A 357 5.53 -19.14 1.14
C TRP A 357 5.89 -20.29 0.19
N LYS A 358 4.90 -21.00 -0.36
CA LYS A 358 5.13 -22.08 -1.31
C LYS A 358 5.80 -21.57 -2.58
N ILE A 359 5.35 -20.42 -3.09
CA ILE A 359 5.97 -19.76 -4.24
C ILE A 359 7.42 -19.41 -3.91
N GLY A 360 7.68 -18.81 -2.74
CA GLY A 360 9.03 -18.46 -2.30
C GLY A 360 9.96 -19.66 -2.07
N ARG A 361 9.44 -20.82 -1.68
CA ARG A 361 10.23 -22.06 -1.58
C ARG A 361 10.53 -22.66 -2.94
N LEU A 362 9.56 -22.62 -3.86
CA LEU A 362 9.75 -23.11 -5.22
C LEU A 362 10.82 -22.28 -5.93
N THR A 363 10.80 -20.95 -5.82
CA THR A 363 11.82 -20.09 -6.42
C THR A 363 13.20 -20.34 -5.82
N ARG A 364 13.33 -20.52 -4.51
CA ARG A 364 14.61 -20.88 -3.87
C ARG A 364 15.09 -22.27 -4.26
N SER A 365 14.20 -23.25 -4.37
CA SER A 365 14.55 -24.61 -4.79
C SER A 365 14.97 -24.65 -6.26
N VAL A 366 14.30 -23.90 -7.12
CA VAL A 366 14.69 -23.72 -8.53
C VAL A 366 16.02 -22.99 -8.63
N ALA A 367 16.21 -21.90 -7.88
CA ALA A 367 17.49 -21.17 -7.84
C ALA A 367 18.63 -22.06 -7.32
N ALA A 368 18.40 -22.85 -6.27
CA ALA A 368 19.39 -23.81 -5.76
C ALA A 368 19.68 -24.94 -6.75
N SER A 369 18.67 -25.40 -7.51
CA SER A 369 18.83 -26.42 -8.56
C SER A 369 19.59 -25.87 -9.77
N ILE A 370 19.31 -24.63 -10.19
CA ILE A 370 20.04 -23.93 -11.25
C ILE A 370 21.48 -23.65 -10.81
N PHE A 371 21.69 -23.24 -9.56
CA PHE A 371 23.02 -23.03 -8.99
C PHE A 371 23.83 -24.34 -8.96
N SER A 372 23.22 -25.43 -8.49
CA SER A 372 23.84 -26.76 -8.47
C SER A 372 24.16 -27.27 -9.88
N LEU A 373 23.26 -27.04 -10.84
CA LEU A 373 23.50 -27.36 -12.25
C LEU A 373 24.63 -26.52 -12.83
N GLY A 374 24.71 -25.23 -12.50
CA GLY A 374 25.82 -24.35 -12.87
C GLY A 374 27.17 -24.84 -12.35
N LEU A 375 27.24 -25.28 -11.10
CA LEU A 375 28.46 -25.84 -10.51
C LEU A 375 28.88 -27.15 -11.19
N VAL A 376 27.93 -28.04 -11.52
CA VAL A 376 28.22 -29.29 -12.25
C VAL A 376 28.73 -28.99 -13.66
N LEU A 377 28.14 -28.01 -14.35
CA LEU A 377 28.59 -27.60 -15.68
C LEU A 377 30.00 -26.99 -15.65
N MET A 378 30.33 -26.20 -14.62
CA MET A 378 31.68 -25.66 -14.40
C MET A 378 32.71 -26.76 -14.13
N ASP A 379 32.37 -27.76 -13.30
CA ASP A 379 33.23 -28.91 -13.01
C ASP A 379 33.49 -29.77 -14.27
N LEU A 380 32.44 -30.03 -15.07
CA LEU A 380 32.56 -30.75 -16.34
C LEU A 380 33.44 -30.02 -17.36
N GLN A 381 33.41 -28.68 -17.38
CA GLN A 381 34.26 -27.86 -18.24
C GLN A 381 35.73 -27.92 -17.79
N GLN A 382 36.01 -27.85 -16.49
CA GLN A 382 37.37 -27.86 -15.96
C GLN A 382 38.03 -29.26 -15.98
N ASN A 383 37.28 -30.31 -15.68
CA ASN A 383 37.86 -31.64 -15.44
C ASN A 383 37.71 -32.60 -16.63
N LYS A 384 36.78 -32.37 -17.56
CA LYS A 384 36.51 -33.30 -18.67
C LYS A 384 36.78 -32.75 -20.07
N ASN A 385 37.33 -31.54 -20.20
CA ASN A 385 37.59 -30.88 -21.49
C ASN A 385 36.34 -30.86 -22.40
N ILE A 386 35.14 -30.78 -21.81
CA ILE A 386 33.90 -30.69 -22.56
C ILE A 386 33.70 -29.22 -22.93
N PHE A 387 33.75 -28.95 -24.24
CA PHE A 387 33.54 -27.61 -24.78
C PHE A 387 32.04 -27.28 -24.76
N LEU A 388 31.61 -26.49 -23.77
CA LEU A 388 30.25 -25.96 -23.74
C LEU A 388 30.16 -24.72 -24.65
N PRO A 389 29.09 -24.59 -25.46
CA PRO A 389 28.88 -23.38 -26.25
C PRO A 389 28.83 -22.14 -25.34
N GLN A 390 29.55 -21.08 -25.69
CA GLN A 390 29.64 -19.85 -24.90
C GLN A 390 28.27 -19.28 -24.50
N GLY A 391 27.22 -19.47 -25.30
CA GLY A 391 25.86 -19.01 -24.97
C GLY A 391 25.25 -19.66 -23.72
N VAL A 392 25.61 -20.92 -23.42
CA VAL A 392 25.09 -21.64 -22.22
C VAL A 392 25.75 -21.12 -20.94
N VAL A 393 27.04 -20.77 -21.03
CA VAL A 393 27.80 -20.20 -19.92
C VAL A 393 27.31 -18.78 -19.59
N HIS A 394 27.04 -17.95 -20.61
CA HIS A 394 26.50 -16.61 -20.41
C HIS A 394 25.10 -16.61 -19.82
N LEU A 395 24.23 -17.56 -20.22
CA LEU A 395 22.89 -17.69 -19.65
C LEU A 395 22.93 -18.12 -18.18
N ALA A 396 23.84 -19.03 -17.81
CA ALA A 396 24.04 -19.45 -16.42
C ALA A 396 24.60 -18.31 -15.55
N VAL A 397 25.56 -17.53 -16.07
CA VAL A 397 26.14 -16.38 -15.35
C VAL A 397 25.15 -15.23 -15.22
N ALA A 398 24.36 -14.91 -16.25
CA ALA A 398 23.32 -13.90 -16.19
C ALA A 398 22.22 -14.25 -15.16
N PHE A 399 21.92 -15.54 -15.00
CA PHE A 399 20.97 -16.02 -13.99
C PHE A 399 21.57 -16.02 -12.57
N LEU A 400 22.87 -16.29 -12.44
CA LEU A 400 23.61 -16.23 -11.17
C LEU A 400 23.81 -14.80 -10.66
N LEU A 401 23.92 -13.83 -11.56
CA LEU A 401 24.11 -12.40 -11.25
C LEU A 401 22.79 -11.64 -11.15
N GLY A 402 21.66 -12.35 -11.08
CA GLY A 402 20.36 -11.76 -10.80
C GLY A 402 20.45 -10.77 -9.63
N ASP A 403 20.24 -9.50 -9.99
CA ASP A 403 20.03 -8.35 -9.11
C ASP A 403 21.21 -7.42 -8.76
N LYS A 404 22.39 -7.54 -9.40
CA LYS A 404 23.42 -6.48 -9.38
C LYS A 404 24.05 -6.22 -10.74
N ALA A 405 23.24 -5.85 -11.73
CA ALA A 405 23.72 -5.41 -13.03
C ALA A 405 23.54 -3.89 -13.21
N SER A 406 24.25 -3.10 -12.41
CA SER A 406 24.43 -1.67 -12.67
C SER A 406 25.83 -1.21 -12.25
N SER A 407 26.87 -1.99 -12.59
CA SER A 407 28.26 -1.52 -12.81
C SER A 407 29.22 -2.72 -12.93
N VAL A 408 29.33 -3.30 -14.12
CA VAL A 408 30.51 -4.13 -14.46
C VAL A 408 31.01 -3.68 -15.83
N ASN A 409 31.99 -2.77 -15.83
CA ASN A 409 32.80 -2.51 -17.01
C ASN A 409 33.81 -3.66 -17.14
N ILE A 410 33.54 -4.60 -18.05
CA ILE A 410 34.54 -5.59 -18.47
C ILE A 410 35.33 -4.93 -19.60
N LEU A 411 36.57 -4.53 -19.30
CA LEU A 411 37.56 -4.17 -20.31
C LEU A 411 37.89 -5.43 -21.11
N ILE A 412 37.57 -5.40 -22.39
CA ILE A 412 38.09 -6.35 -23.38
C ILE A 412 39.42 -5.78 -23.88
N SER A 413 40.52 -6.50 -23.64
CA SER A 413 41.74 -6.35 -24.43
C SER A 413 41.97 -7.65 -25.20
N ASP A 414 42.32 -7.49 -26.47
CA ASP A 414 42.46 -8.52 -27.52
C ASP A 414 43.19 -9.81 -27.13
#